data_AF-A0A8H3QXT4-F1
#
_entry.id   AF-A0A8H3QXT4-F1
#
_cell.length_a   1.000
_cell.length_b   1.000
_cell.length_c   1.000
_cell.angle_alpha   90.00
_cell.angle_beta   90.00
_cell.angle_gamma   90.00
#
_symmetry.space_group_name_H-M   'P 1'
#
loop_
_entity.id
_entity.type
_entity.pdbx_description
1 polymer ?
#
loop_
_entity_poly.entity_id
_entity_poly.type
_entity_poly.pdbx_seq_one_letter_code
_entity_poly.pdbx_strand_id
1 'polypeptide(L)'
;MSSEHEILRQRITELEAENAKIKAEKADIEDMYIELLKQIREECTRRDAEKAEFKARIKELEKNRTDTVAENAELRARVVKLEQDIGELKKELESKKNQLDAFFRHHRMALEVQGAQHRLHNTSWYKDVKKLEDIVDRDRKKRTLCQLNGIYLLEVWYDENPEITIPQKIYKFKECIDRKDFNLD
;
A
#
# COMPACT_ATOMS: atom_id res chain seq x y z
N MET A 1 -92.67 29.54 -49.41
CA MET A 1 -93.25 28.42 -48.63
C MET A 1 -92.63 27.06 -48.97
N SER A 2 -92.75 26.49 -50.19
CA SER A 2 -92.24 25.11 -50.44
C SER A 2 -90.71 24.99 -50.49
N SER A 3 -89.99 26.00 -51.00
CA SER A 3 -88.53 25.94 -51.18
C SER A 3 -87.74 26.10 -49.87
N GLU A 4 -88.18 26.98 -48.96
CA GLU A 4 -87.54 27.16 -47.65
C GLU A 4 -87.67 25.91 -46.77
N HIS A 5 -88.81 25.22 -46.86
CA HIS A 5 -89.03 23.98 -46.13
C HIS A 5 -88.08 22.86 -46.59
N GLU A 6 -87.77 22.77 -47.88
CA GLU A 6 -86.83 21.79 -48.43
C GLU A 6 -85.40 22.03 -47.91
N ILE A 7 -84.96 23.30 -47.92
CA ILE A 7 -83.64 23.72 -47.43
C ILE A 7 -83.49 23.40 -45.94
N LEU A 8 -84.53 23.67 -45.13
CA LEU A 8 -84.52 23.35 -43.70
C LEU A 8 -84.42 21.85 -43.44
N ARG A 9 -85.11 21.00 -44.22
CA ARG A 9 -84.98 19.53 -44.09
C ARG A 9 -83.55 19.08 -44.38
N GLN A 10 -82.94 19.60 -45.43
CA GLN A 10 -81.56 19.25 -45.78
C GLN A 10 -80.57 19.68 -44.70
N ARG A 11 -80.75 20.88 -44.14
CA ARG A 11 -79.91 21.37 -43.02
C ARG A 11 -80.07 20.52 -41.76
N ILE A 12 -81.29 20.04 -41.46
CA ILE A 12 -81.53 19.12 -40.34
C ILE A 12 -80.76 17.82 -40.55
N THR A 13 -80.82 17.23 -41.75
CA THR A 13 -80.09 15.98 -42.04
C THR A 13 -78.57 16.14 -41.96
N GLU A 14 -78.03 17.28 -42.40
CA GLU A 14 -76.60 17.60 -42.25
C GLU A 14 -76.20 17.69 -40.76
N LEU A 15 -76.98 18.43 -39.97
CA LEU A 15 -76.73 18.60 -38.54
C LEU A 15 -76.86 17.28 -37.76
N GLU A 16 -77.81 16.40 -38.15
CA GLU A 16 -77.94 15.07 -37.57
C GLU A 16 -76.73 14.18 -37.87
N ALA A 17 -76.22 14.21 -39.11
CA ALA A 17 -75.02 13.49 -39.49
C ALA A 17 -73.77 14.00 -38.76
N GLU A 18 -73.62 15.33 -38.65
CA GLU A 18 -72.50 15.95 -37.94
C GLU A 18 -72.55 15.66 -36.43
N ASN A 19 -73.74 15.68 -35.83
CA ASN A 19 -73.94 15.27 -34.43
C ASN A 19 -73.62 13.79 -34.20
N ALA A 20 -73.97 12.91 -35.14
CA ALA A 20 -73.64 11.50 -35.05
C ALA A 20 -72.11 11.30 -35.10
N LYS A 21 -71.41 12.04 -35.97
CA LYS A 21 -69.96 12.03 -36.08
C LYS A 21 -69.28 12.53 -34.79
N ILE A 22 -69.70 13.68 -34.26
CA ILE A 22 -69.15 14.23 -33.01
C ILE A 22 -69.35 13.26 -31.83
N LYS A 23 -70.51 12.57 -31.77
CA LYS A 23 -70.76 11.55 -30.75
C LYS A 23 -69.81 10.36 -30.85
N ALA A 24 -69.51 9.92 -32.08
CA ALA A 24 -68.54 8.85 -32.31
C ALA A 24 -67.11 9.28 -31.89
N GLU A 25 -66.66 10.45 -32.35
CA GLU A 25 -65.35 11.01 -31.98
C GLU A 25 -65.22 11.20 -30.47
N LYS A 26 -66.30 11.63 -29.80
CA LYS A 26 -66.32 11.75 -28.34
C LYS A 26 -66.13 10.40 -27.64
N ALA A 27 -66.80 9.35 -28.11
CA ALA A 27 -66.65 8.01 -27.55
C ALA A 27 -65.21 7.49 -27.74
N ASP A 28 -64.63 7.68 -28.92
CA ASP A 28 -63.25 7.28 -29.21
C ASP A 28 -62.23 8.01 -28.29
N ILE A 29 -62.45 9.31 -28.03
CA ILE A 29 -61.62 10.10 -27.10
C ILE A 29 -61.78 9.59 -25.66
N GLU A 30 -62.99 9.26 -25.23
CA GLU A 30 -63.24 8.70 -23.90
C GLU A 30 -62.53 7.34 -23.71
N ASP A 31 -62.59 6.46 -24.71
CA ASP A 31 -61.90 5.17 -24.70
C ASP A 31 -60.37 5.35 -24.66
N MET A 32 -59.82 6.25 -25.49
CA MET A 32 -58.40 6.57 -25.49
C MET A 32 -57.93 7.14 -24.14
N TYR A 33 -58.75 7.96 -23.48
CA TYR A 33 -58.46 8.51 -22.17
C TYR A 33 -58.42 7.43 -21.08
N ILE A 34 -59.35 6.47 -21.12
CA ILE A 34 -59.37 5.32 -20.20
C ILE A 34 -58.09 4.47 -20.36
N GLU A 35 -57.68 4.21 -21.60
CA GLU A 35 -56.47 3.42 -21.87
C GLU A 35 -55.20 4.14 -21.41
N LEU A 36 -55.10 5.45 -21.64
CA LEU A 36 -53.99 6.25 -21.15
C LEU A 36 -53.91 6.23 -19.61
N LEU A 37 -55.04 6.37 -18.91
CA LEU A 37 -55.08 6.28 -17.44
C LEU A 37 -54.60 4.92 -16.93
N LYS A 38 -54.95 3.84 -17.64
CA LYS A 38 -54.50 2.49 -17.31
C LYS A 38 -52.97 2.38 -17.44
N GLN A 39 -52.41 2.84 -18.56
CA GLN A 39 -50.96 2.82 -18.79
C GLN A 39 -50.21 3.65 -17.74
N ILE A 40 -50.70 4.85 -17.39
CA ILE A 40 -50.09 5.69 -16.36
C ILE A 40 -50.08 4.97 -15.01
N ARG A 41 -51.18 4.30 -14.65
CA ARG A 41 -51.26 3.56 -13.39
C ARG A 41 -50.26 2.41 -13.34
N GLU A 42 -50.19 1.62 -14.41
CA GLU A 42 -49.24 0.51 -14.53
C GLU A 42 -47.79 1.01 -14.43
N GLU A 43 -47.46 2.09 -15.13
CA GLU A 43 -46.14 2.71 -15.10
C GLU A 43 -45.76 3.22 -13.71
N CYS A 44 -46.67 3.89 -13.01
CA CYS A 44 -46.45 4.35 -11.64
C CYS A 44 -46.19 3.18 -10.69
N THR A 45 -46.98 2.10 -10.77
CA THR A 45 -46.77 0.92 -9.92
C THR A 45 -45.43 0.23 -10.19
N ARG A 46 -45.01 0.17 -11.46
CA ARG A 46 -43.70 -0.37 -11.84
C ARG A 46 -42.56 0.48 -11.29
N ARG A 47 -42.67 1.81 -11.44
CA ARG A 47 -41.65 2.74 -10.94
C ARG A 47 -41.53 2.70 -9.41
N ASP A 48 -42.64 2.55 -8.71
CA ASP A 48 -42.64 2.41 -7.25
C ASP A 48 -41.97 1.11 -6.80
N ALA A 49 -42.19 0.01 -7.52
CA ALA A 49 -41.49 -1.25 -7.29
C ALA A 49 -39.97 -1.13 -7.53
N GLU A 50 -39.57 -0.60 -8.69
CA GLU A 50 -38.15 -0.36 -9.03
C GLU A 50 -37.47 0.54 -7.98
N LYS A 51 -38.15 1.59 -7.52
CA LYS A 51 -37.65 2.48 -6.46
C LYS A 51 -37.45 1.75 -5.12
N ALA A 52 -38.34 0.83 -4.77
CA ALA A 52 -38.20 0.01 -3.57
C ALA A 52 -37.00 -0.95 -3.68
N GLU A 53 -36.79 -1.56 -4.84
CA GLU A 53 -35.63 -2.42 -5.11
C GLU A 53 -34.32 -1.65 -5.03
N PHE A 54 -34.22 -0.48 -5.68
CA PHE A 54 -33.03 0.36 -5.59
C PHE A 54 -32.73 0.78 -4.15
N LYS A 55 -33.76 1.12 -3.38
CA LYS A 55 -33.61 1.47 -1.96
C LYS A 55 -33.09 0.29 -1.14
N ALA A 56 -33.59 -0.92 -1.40
CA ALA A 56 -33.09 -2.13 -0.74
C ALA A 56 -31.62 -2.40 -1.10
N ARG A 57 -31.26 -2.27 -2.38
CA ARG A 57 -29.88 -2.48 -2.86
C ARG A 57 -28.90 -1.46 -2.28
N ILE A 58 -29.29 -0.19 -2.16
CA ILE A 58 -28.49 0.85 -1.52
C ILE A 58 -28.18 0.46 -0.06
N LYS A 59 -29.20 0.02 0.69
CA LYS A 59 -29.03 -0.37 2.10
C LYS A 59 -28.06 -1.56 2.26
N GLU A 60 -28.13 -2.53 1.35
CA GLU A 60 -27.20 -3.67 1.33
C GLU A 60 -25.77 -3.23 1.01
N LEU A 61 -25.58 -2.38 0.01
CA LEU A 61 -24.27 -1.84 -0.36
C LEU A 61 -23.65 -1.00 0.76
N GLU A 62 -24.46 -0.21 1.48
CA GLU A 62 -24.00 0.56 2.63
C GLU A 62 -23.50 -0.33 3.76
N LYS A 63 -24.19 -1.43 4.05
CA LYS A 63 -23.75 -2.43 5.04
C LYS A 63 -22.44 -3.10 4.63
N ASN A 64 -22.35 -3.56 3.38
CA ASN A 64 -21.12 -4.19 2.90
C ASN A 64 -19.94 -3.20 2.94
N ARG A 65 -20.19 -1.92 2.63
CA ARG A 65 -19.17 -0.86 2.73
C ARG A 65 -18.67 -0.69 4.17
N THR A 66 -19.55 -0.72 5.18
CA THR A 66 -19.12 -0.60 6.59
C THR A 66 -18.24 -1.77 7.01
N ASP A 67 -18.60 -2.99 6.61
CA ASP A 67 -17.83 -4.20 6.93
C ASP A 67 -16.43 -4.13 6.29
N THR A 68 -16.36 -3.79 5.00
CA THR A 68 -15.08 -3.62 4.28
C THR A 68 -14.22 -2.48 4.86
N VAL A 69 -14.82 -1.38 5.33
CA VAL A 69 -14.06 -0.29 5.96
C VAL A 69 -13.46 -0.73 7.30
N ALA A 70 -14.20 -1.52 8.09
CA ALA A 70 -13.70 -2.07 9.35
C ALA A 70 -12.52 -3.02 9.12
N GLU A 71 -12.64 -3.97 8.20
CA GLU A 71 -11.54 -4.90 7.84
C GLU A 71 -10.30 -4.15 7.33
N ASN A 72 -10.49 -3.12 6.51
CA ASN A 72 -9.37 -2.29 6.04
C ASN A 72 -8.68 -1.51 7.17
N ALA A 73 -9.42 -1.08 8.19
CA ALA A 73 -8.84 -0.42 9.36
C ALA A 73 -7.94 -1.40 10.15
N GLU A 74 -8.39 -2.65 10.33
CA GLU A 74 -7.60 -3.70 10.97
C GLU A 74 -6.34 -4.04 10.18
N LEU A 75 -6.45 -4.18 8.85
CA LEU A 75 -5.30 -4.45 7.98
C LEU A 75 -4.27 -3.32 8.05
N ARG A 76 -4.72 -2.05 8.04
CA ARG A 76 -3.83 -0.89 8.21
C ARG A 76 -3.10 -0.92 9.54
N ALA A 77 -3.80 -1.27 10.63
CA ALA A 77 -3.17 -1.41 11.95
C ALA A 77 -2.09 -2.51 11.97
N ARG A 78 -2.36 -3.66 11.32
CA ARG A 78 -1.37 -4.74 11.18
C ARG A 78 -0.15 -4.33 10.36
N VAL A 79 -0.35 -3.57 9.28
CA VAL A 79 0.76 -3.04 8.46
C VAL A 79 1.66 -2.12 9.29
N VAL A 80 1.08 -1.17 10.04
CA VAL A 80 1.87 -0.27 10.90
C VAL A 80 2.69 -1.06 11.92
N LYS A 81 2.13 -2.11 12.52
CA LYS A 81 2.86 -2.96 13.46
C LYS A 81 4.01 -3.70 12.77
N LEU A 82 3.78 -4.29 11.59
CA LEU A 82 4.83 -4.96 10.84
C LEU A 82 5.95 -4.01 10.41
N GLU A 83 5.62 -2.77 10.05
CA GLU A 83 6.63 -1.75 9.72
C GLU A 83 7.51 -1.40 10.92
N GLN A 84 6.92 -1.33 12.12
CA GLN A 84 7.65 -1.14 13.38
C GLN A 84 8.59 -2.33 13.64
N ASP A 85 8.06 -3.56 13.58
CA ASP A 85 8.83 -4.80 13.80
C ASP A 85 10.01 -4.90 12.81
N ILE A 86 9.79 -4.58 11.53
CA ILE A 86 10.85 -4.52 10.51
C ILE A 86 11.90 -3.46 10.85
N GLY A 87 11.47 -2.30 11.36
CA GLY A 87 12.37 -1.24 11.81
C GLY A 87 13.28 -1.67 12.96
N GLU A 88 12.73 -2.40 13.93
CA GLU A 88 13.47 -2.97 15.06
C GLU A 88 14.46 -4.04 14.59
N LEU A 89 13.99 -5.01 13.79
CA LEU A 89 14.84 -6.06 13.23
C LEU A 89 15.99 -5.49 12.38
N LYS A 90 15.76 -4.40 11.64
CA LYS A 90 16.83 -3.70 10.91
C LYS A 90 17.87 -3.10 11.85
N LYS A 91 17.45 -2.46 12.95
CA LYS A 91 18.37 -1.93 13.96
C LYS A 91 19.18 -3.06 14.61
N GLU A 92 18.54 -4.15 14.98
CA GLU A 92 19.21 -5.33 15.53
C GLU A 92 20.23 -5.91 14.55
N LEU A 93 19.84 -6.09 13.29
CA LEU A 93 20.73 -6.58 12.24
C LEU A 93 21.95 -5.65 12.06
N GLU A 94 21.73 -4.34 12.04
CA GLU A 94 22.82 -3.36 11.91
C GLU A 94 23.73 -3.35 13.15
N SER A 95 23.17 -3.54 14.35
CA SER A 95 23.95 -3.71 15.57
C SER A 95 24.81 -4.97 15.52
N LYS A 96 24.29 -6.09 15.00
CA LYS A 96 25.02 -7.36 14.86
C LYS A 96 26.14 -7.27 13.83
N LYS A 97 25.92 -6.57 12.70
CA LYS A 97 26.97 -6.33 11.70
C LYS A 97 28.19 -5.61 12.27
N ASN A 98 27.99 -4.72 13.24
CA ASN A 98 29.04 -3.93 13.87
C ASN A 98 29.68 -4.60 15.10
N GLN A 99 29.33 -5.86 15.39
CA GLN A 99 29.99 -6.61 16.47
C GLN A 99 31.41 -7.00 16.06
N LEU A 100 32.31 -6.90 17.03
CA LEU A 100 33.69 -7.40 16.95
C LEU A 100 33.66 -8.93 17.13
N ASP A 101 34.56 -9.65 16.45
CA ASP A 101 34.59 -11.12 16.52
C ASP A 101 34.91 -11.63 17.93
N ALA A 102 35.78 -10.93 18.67
CA ALA A 102 35.94 -11.14 20.11
C ALA A 102 36.30 -9.84 20.84
N PHE A 103 35.85 -9.71 22.09
CA PHE A 103 36.17 -8.56 22.94
C PHE A 103 36.61 -8.98 24.34
N PHE A 104 37.85 -8.66 24.71
CA PHE A 104 38.48 -8.95 25.99
C PHE A 104 38.38 -7.74 26.92
N ARG A 105 37.23 -7.62 27.61
CA ARG A 105 36.88 -6.46 28.45
C ARG A 105 37.97 -6.04 29.44
N HIS A 106 38.57 -7.00 30.16
CA HIS A 106 39.57 -6.73 31.20
C HIS A 106 40.86 -6.10 30.68
N HIS A 107 41.18 -6.35 29.40
CA HIS A 107 42.42 -5.88 28.79
C HIS A 107 42.17 -4.71 27.82
N ARG A 108 40.92 -4.27 27.66
CA ARG A 108 40.48 -3.33 26.62
C ARG A 108 41.03 -3.71 25.24
N MET A 109 40.96 -4.99 24.89
CA MET A 109 41.38 -5.48 23.57
C MET A 109 40.20 -6.08 22.82
N ALA A 110 40.15 -5.85 21.51
CA ALA A 110 39.22 -6.47 20.59
C ALA A 110 39.99 -7.26 19.52
N LEU A 111 39.40 -8.33 19.00
CA LEU A 111 39.90 -9.10 17.87
C LEU A 111 38.88 -9.03 16.74
N GLU A 112 39.37 -8.79 15.52
CA GLU A 112 38.58 -8.82 14.29
C GLU A 112 39.34 -9.63 13.23
N VAL A 113 38.69 -10.65 12.68
CA VAL A 113 39.23 -11.53 11.65
C VAL A 113 38.86 -10.97 10.27
N GLN A 114 39.86 -10.55 9.53
CA GLN A 114 39.73 -10.00 8.19
C GLN A 114 39.63 -11.15 7.17
N GLY A 115 38.47 -11.29 6.53
CA GLY A 115 38.23 -12.34 5.52
C GLY A 115 38.85 -12.05 4.14
N ALA A 116 38.89 -13.06 3.26
CA ALA A 116 39.38 -12.95 1.87
C ALA A 116 38.70 -11.81 1.08
N GLN A 117 37.44 -11.56 1.42
CA GLN A 117 36.61 -10.49 0.87
C GLN A 117 37.17 -9.08 1.09
N HIS A 118 38.06 -8.86 2.06
CA HIS A 118 38.68 -7.55 2.33
C HIS A 118 39.94 -7.30 1.48
N ARG A 119 40.50 -8.33 0.84
CA ARG A 119 41.71 -8.24 0.01
C ARG A 119 41.44 -8.34 -1.50
N LEU A 120 40.45 -9.15 -1.89
CA LEU A 120 40.21 -9.47 -3.29
C LEU A 120 39.17 -8.52 -3.92
N HIS A 121 39.65 -7.46 -4.56
CA HIS A 121 38.88 -6.49 -5.38
C HIS A 121 38.40 -7.06 -6.73
N ASN A 122 38.06 -8.34 -6.82
CA ASN A 122 37.61 -8.89 -8.10
C ASN A 122 36.10 -8.82 -8.22
N THR A 123 35.65 -8.16 -9.28
CA THR A 123 34.27 -8.00 -9.80
C THR A 123 33.50 -9.32 -10.00
N SER A 124 34.07 -10.46 -9.60
CA SER A 124 33.49 -11.80 -9.67
C SER A 124 32.69 -12.17 -8.41
N TRP A 125 33.11 -11.75 -7.20
CA TRP A 125 32.42 -12.10 -5.94
C TRP A 125 31.39 -11.05 -5.50
N TYR A 126 31.66 -9.77 -5.75
CA TYR A 126 30.70 -8.69 -5.53
C TYR A 126 30.25 -8.11 -6.87
N LYS A 127 28.97 -8.30 -7.19
CA LYS A 127 28.36 -7.74 -8.41
C LYS A 127 28.16 -6.22 -8.37
N ASP A 128 28.44 -5.57 -7.23
CA ASP A 128 28.01 -4.20 -6.95
C ASP A 128 29.07 -3.45 -6.11
N VAL A 129 29.54 -2.30 -6.62
CA VAL A 129 30.52 -1.40 -6.00
C VAL A 129 30.02 -0.92 -4.62
N LYS A 130 28.71 -0.74 -4.48
CA LYS A 130 28.09 -0.27 -3.23
C LYS A 130 28.32 -1.22 -2.05
N LYS A 131 28.34 -2.54 -2.30
CA LYS A 131 28.61 -3.53 -1.26
C LYS A 131 30.05 -3.46 -0.74
N LEU A 132 30.98 -3.02 -1.57
CA LEU A 132 32.37 -2.84 -1.17
C LEU A 132 32.51 -1.60 -0.28
N GLU A 133 31.90 -0.48 -0.67
CA GLU A 133 31.86 0.75 0.13
C GLU A 133 31.26 0.49 1.52
N ASP A 134 30.14 -0.25 1.58
CA ASP A 134 29.48 -0.62 2.85
C ASP A 134 30.38 -1.45 3.79
N ILE A 135 31.27 -2.28 3.26
CA ILE A 135 32.23 -3.09 4.06
C ILE A 135 33.36 -2.19 4.57
N VAL A 136 33.94 -1.37 3.69
CA VAL A 136 35.02 -0.44 4.05
C VAL A 136 34.56 0.56 5.12
N ASP A 137 33.34 1.10 4.98
CA ASP A 137 32.75 2.01 5.95
C ASP A 137 32.48 1.32 7.29
N ARG A 138 32.13 0.03 7.28
CA ARG A 138 31.93 -0.75 8.51
C ARG A 138 33.24 -0.96 9.26
N ASP A 139 34.30 -1.37 8.57
CA ASP A 139 35.61 -1.57 9.18
C ASP A 139 36.17 -0.25 9.71
N ARG A 140 36.01 0.85 8.96
CA ARG A 140 36.34 2.19 9.43
C ARG A 140 35.57 2.56 10.70
N LYS A 141 34.26 2.30 10.76
CA LYS A 141 33.44 2.53 11.95
C LYS A 141 33.90 1.69 13.14
N LYS A 142 34.21 0.40 12.95
CA LYS A 142 34.74 -0.49 14.00
C LYS A 142 36.06 0.04 14.58
N ARG A 143 37.00 0.44 13.71
CA ARG A 143 38.27 1.06 14.11
C ARG A 143 38.05 2.35 14.91
N THR A 144 37.22 3.25 14.38
CA THR A 144 36.90 4.54 15.03
C THR A 144 36.27 4.32 16.40
N LEU A 145 35.33 3.37 16.52
CA LEU A 145 34.68 3.06 17.78
C LEU A 145 35.64 2.46 18.80
N CYS A 146 36.57 1.59 18.37
CA CYS A 146 37.60 1.06 19.25
C CYS A 146 38.52 2.17 19.77
N GLN A 147 38.99 3.05 18.88
CA GLN A 147 39.85 4.18 19.24
C GLN A 147 39.18 5.14 20.25
N LEU A 148 37.94 5.57 19.99
CA LEU A 148 37.21 6.49 20.87
C LEU A 148 36.98 5.91 22.27
N ASN A 149 36.85 4.58 22.38
CA ASN A 149 36.66 3.88 23.66
C ASN A 149 37.97 3.43 24.32
N GLY A 150 39.13 3.73 23.72
CA GLY A 150 40.43 3.28 24.20
C GLY A 150 40.56 1.75 24.20
N ILE A 151 40.00 1.10 23.18
CA ILE A 151 40.09 -0.34 22.93
C ILE A 151 41.15 -0.56 21.85
N TYR A 152 42.11 -1.43 22.13
CA TYR A 152 43.09 -1.86 21.14
C TYR A 152 42.51 -2.92 20.21
N LEU A 153 42.40 -2.62 18.92
CA LEU A 153 41.84 -3.52 17.92
C LEU A 153 42.95 -4.36 17.26
N LEU A 154 42.90 -5.68 17.46
CA LEU A 154 43.75 -6.67 16.80
C LEU A 154 43.07 -7.15 15.53
N GLU A 155 43.54 -6.70 14.37
CA GLU A 155 43.09 -7.24 13.08
C GLU A 155 43.97 -8.42 12.69
N VAL A 156 43.40 -9.59 12.43
CA VAL A 156 44.12 -10.80 11.98
C VAL A 156 43.50 -11.29 10.71
N TRP A 157 44.31 -11.61 9.71
CA TRP A 157 43.79 -12.10 8.44
C TRP A 157 43.49 -13.60 8.48
N TYR A 158 42.47 -14.01 7.73
CA TYR A 158 42.03 -15.42 7.66
C TYR A 158 43.10 -16.41 7.18
N ASP A 159 44.12 -15.93 6.46
CA ASP A 159 45.24 -16.72 5.92
C ASP A 159 46.51 -16.64 6.79
N GLU A 160 46.51 -15.85 7.86
CA GLU A 160 47.60 -15.78 8.83
C GLU A 160 47.46 -16.93 9.86
N ASN A 161 48.59 -17.48 10.34
CA ASN A 161 48.54 -18.42 11.46
C ASN A 161 48.23 -17.65 12.75
N PRO A 162 47.06 -17.85 13.39
CA PRO A 162 46.65 -17.07 14.55
C PRO A 162 47.53 -17.35 15.78
N GLU A 163 48.07 -18.56 15.92
CA GLU A 163 48.93 -18.94 17.05
C GLU A 163 50.27 -18.18 17.07
N ILE A 164 50.70 -17.67 15.91
CA ILE A 164 51.93 -16.88 15.77
C ILE A 164 51.58 -15.38 15.77
N THR A 165 50.58 -15.01 14.97
CA THR A 165 50.29 -13.60 14.66
C THR A 165 49.68 -12.87 15.83
N ILE A 166 48.77 -13.52 16.58
CA ILE A 166 48.12 -12.89 17.74
C ILE A 166 49.15 -12.59 18.85
N PRO A 167 49.98 -13.54 19.32
CA PRO A 167 50.99 -13.25 20.33
C PRO A 167 51.98 -12.15 19.92
N GLN A 168 52.42 -12.12 18.65
CA GLN A 168 53.31 -11.08 18.15
C GLN A 168 52.68 -9.68 18.23
N LYS A 169 51.41 -9.54 17.81
CA LYS A 169 50.69 -8.25 17.86
C LYS A 169 50.42 -7.81 19.31
N ILE A 170 50.12 -8.75 20.21
CA ILE A 170 49.97 -8.46 21.65
C ILE A 170 51.31 -8.04 22.28
N TYR A 171 52.41 -8.71 21.94
CA TYR A 171 53.74 -8.36 22.46
C TYR A 171 54.16 -6.95 22.04
N LYS A 172 53.98 -6.60 20.75
CA LYS A 172 54.20 -5.24 20.25
C LYS A 172 53.36 -4.20 20.99
N PHE A 173 52.09 -4.50 21.26
CA PHE A 173 51.22 -3.60 22.00
C PHE A 173 51.71 -3.35 23.44
N LYS A 174 52.13 -4.42 24.14
CA LYS A 174 52.72 -4.29 25.48
C LYS A 174 53.97 -3.41 25.47
N GLU A 175 54.87 -3.59 24.50
CA GLU A 175 56.04 -2.73 24.36
C GLU A 175 55.69 -1.25 24.16
N CYS A 176 54.62 -0.94 23.40
CA CYS A 176 54.17 0.43 23.21
C CYS A 176 53.59 1.05 24.49
N ILE A 177 52.82 0.29 25.28
CA ILE A 177 52.31 0.75 26.58
C ILE A 177 53.45 1.06 27.54
N ASP A 178 54.42 0.14 27.65
CA ASP A 178 55.52 0.24 28.62
C ASP A 178 56.46 1.41 28.30
N ARG A 179 56.56 1.82 27.02
CA ARG A 179 57.37 2.98 26.58
C ARG A 179 56.66 4.34 26.70
N LYS A 180 55.36 4.38 27.02
CA LYS A 180 54.51 5.61 27.01
C LYS A 180 54.45 6.33 25.65
N ASP A 181 54.79 5.66 24.55
CA ASP A 181 54.74 6.23 23.21
C ASP A 181 53.36 5.94 22.60
N PHE A 182 52.45 6.91 22.68
CA PHE A 182 51.16 6.86 22.00
C PHE A 182 51.23 7.58 20.65
N ASN A 183 52.04 7.07 19.73
CA ASN A 183 51.84 7.34 18.31
C ASN A 183 51.47 6.02 17.64
N LEU A 184 50.17 5.83 17.43
CA LEU A 184 49.59 4.75 16.66
C LEU A 184 49.23 5.33 15.29
N ASP A 185 50.22 5.39 14.40
CA ASP A 185 50.01 5.54 12.95
C ASP A 185 49.66 4.18 12.32
#